data_AF-A0A1V5IKW4-F1
#
_entry.id   AF-A0A1V5IKW4-F1
#
_cell.length_a   1.000
_cell.length_b   1.000
_cell.length_c   1.000
_cell.angle_alpha   90.00
_cell.angle_beta   90.00
_cell.angle_gamma   90.00
#
_symmetry.space_group_name_H-M   'P 1'
#
loop_
_entity.id
_entity.type
_entity.pdbx_description
1 polymer ?
#
loop_
_entity_poly.entity_id
_entity_poly.type
_entity_poly.pdbx_seq_one_letter_code
_entity_poly.pdbx_strand_id
1 'polypeptide(L)'
;MSAPKTPGQDCLQCGRCCERWGWGQKGIAEDLVPWLESDRQDILRHVTIYLADGMKISGAALSIDDLPKIARIRYWQDPDGKELRYCPFFWRSDDGRSWCRIHDVKPRVCREFTPWNWKNLEYYGSCPACRDKAP
;
A
#
# COMPACT_ATOMS: atom_id res chain seq x y z
N MET A 1 -11.84 -11.52 -14.43
CA MET A 1 -10.97 -11.34 -15.60
C MET A 1 -10.43 -9.91 -15.56
N SER A 2 -9.19 -9.73 -15.09
CA SER A 2 -8.54 -8.41 -15.09
C SER A 2 -8.18 -8.02 -16.52
N ALA A 3 -8.47 -6.78 -16.92
CA ALA A 3 -8.11 -6.28 -18.24
C ALA A 3 -6.58 -6.34 -18.44
N PRO A 4 -6.08 -6.69 -19.63
CA PRO A 4 -4.65 -6.74 -19.90
C PRO A 4 -4.03 -5.36 -19.70
N LYS A 5 -2.87 -5.30 -19.03
CA LYS A 5 -2.04 -4.09 -18.97
C LYS A 5 -1.65 -3.71 -20.40
N THR A 6 -2.20 -2.64 -20.93
CA THR A 6 -1.77 -2.09 -22.22
C THR A 6 -0.33 -1.58 -22.09
N PRO A 7 0.59 -1.92 -23.02
CA PRO A 7 1.95 -1.36 -23.00
C PRO A 7 1.91 0.17 -23.00
N GLY A 8 2.65 0.82 -22.10
CA GLY A 8 2.76 2.28 -21.98
C GLY A 8 1.85 2.94 -20.94
N GLN A 9 1.61 2.30 -19.79
CA GLN A 9 1.03 2.92 -18.58
C GLN A 9 1.95 2.70 -17.37
N ASP A 10 3.23 3.07 -17.53
CA ASP A 10 4.23 2.93 -16.48
C ASP A 10 4.11 4.07 -15.45
N CYS A 11 4.41 3.77 -14.20
CA CYS A 11 4.39 4.77 -13.14
C CYS A 11 5.49 5.82 -13.39
N LEU A 12 5.10 7.05 -13.71
CA LEU A 12 6.02 8.19 -13.91
C LEU A 12 6.58 8.77 -12.60
N GLN A 13 6.40 8.08 -11.47
CA GLN A 13 6.89 8.54 -10.16
C GLN A 13 6.41 9.96 -9.78
N CYS A 14 5.21 10.38 -10.20
CA CYS A 14 4.69 11.72 -9.91
C CYS A 14 4.19 11.91 -8.47
N GLY A 15 3.94 10.82 -7.73
CA GLY A 15 3.50 10.84 -6.33
C GLY A 15 2.01 11.08 -6.09
N ARG A 16 1.27 11.63 -7.05
CA ARG A 16 -0.15 12.03 -6.88
C ARG A 16 -1.03 10.93 -6.30
N CYS A 17 -0.89 9.70 -6.80
CA CYS A 17 -1.66 8.56 -6.28
C CYS A 17 -1.19 8.10 -4.90
N CYS A 18 0.11 8.15 -4.63
CA CYS A 18 0.67 7.76 -3.33
C CYS A 18 0.27 8.74 -2.23
N GLU A 19 0.26 10.05 -2.51
CA GLU A 19 -0.15 11.09 -1.56
C GLU A 19 -1.63 10.96 -1.21
N ARG A 20 -2.47 10.73 -2.23
CA ARG A 20 -3.92 10.73 -2.05
C ARG A 20 -4.47 9.39 -1.54
N TRP A 21 -3.92 8.26 -2.00
CA TRP A 21 -4.47 6.92 -1.76
C TRP A 21 -3.46 5.91 -1.24
N GLY A 22 -2.20 6.30 -0.99
CA GLY A 22 -1.18 5.40 -0.44
C GLY A 22 -1.41 4.99 1.01
N TRP A 23 -2.53 5.38 1.62
CA TRP A 23 -2.94 5.11 2.99
C TRP A 23 -4.43 4.73 3.05
N GLY A 24 -4.91 4.29 4.22
CA GLY A 24 -6.31 3.92 4.45
C GLY A 24 -6.75 2.62 3.76
N GLN A 25 -5.80 1.84 3.24
CA GLN A 25 -6.08 0.58 2.56
C GLN A 25 -6.28 -0.58 3.55
N LYS A 26 -7.12 -1.54 3.18
CA LYS A 26 -7.27 -2.79 3.93
C LYS A 26 -6.07 -3.70 3.63
N GLY A 27 -5.49 -4.28 4.68
CA GLY A 27 -4.40 -5.24 4.52
C GLY A 27 -4.87 -6.66 4.30
N ILE A 28 -3.97 -7.50 3.80
CA ILE A 28 -4.17 -8.93 3.54
C ILE A 28 -3.00 -9.72 4.14
N ALA A 29 -3.22 -10.98 4.50
CA ALA A 29 -2.21 -11.78 5.18
C ALA A 29 -1.01 -12.09 4.27
N GLU A 30 -1.26 -12.22 2.96
CA GLU A 30 -0.23 -12.54 1.96
C GLU A 30 0.83 -11.45 1.84
N ASP A 31 0.49 -10.19 2.13
CA ASP A 31 1.45 -9.09 2.14
C ASP A 31 2.40 -9.19 3.36
N LEU A 32 1.98 -9.83 4.46
CA LEU A 32 2.80 -9.96 5.67
C LEU A 32 3.90 -11.02 5.52
N VAL A 33 3.66 -12.07 4.73
CA VAL A 33 4.60 -13.19 4.54
C VAL A 33 6.01 -12.71 4.15
N PRO A 34 6.21 -11.98 3.04
CA PRO A 34 7.55 -11.54 2.65
C PRO A 34 8.17 -10.56 3.67
N TRP A 35 7.34 -9.80 4.39
CA TRP A 35 7.83 -8.87 5.41
C TRP A 35 8.32 -9.59 6.67
N LEU A 36 7.63 -10.66 7.08
CA LEU A 36 8.04 -11.52 8.20
C LEU A 36 9.29 -12.33 7.85
N GLU A 37 9.32 -12.96 6.66
CA GLU A 37 10.47 -13.76 6.20
C GLU A 37 11.76 -12.93 6.08
N SER A 38 11.64 -11.65 5.73
CA SER A 38 12.78 -10.74 5.56
C SER A 38 13.01 -9.81 6.77
N ASP A 39 12.38 -10.10 7.91
CA ASP A 39 12.46 -9.30 9.15
C ASP A 39 12.30 -7.77 8.94
N ARG A 40 11.31 -7.39 8.12
CA ARG A 40 11.04 -6.00 7.73
C ARG A 40 10.31 -5.24 8.84
N GLN A 41 10.95 -5.09 9.99
CA GLN A 41 10.42 -4.36 11.14
C GLN A 41 10.12 -2.89 10.83
N ASP A 42 10.84 -2.31 9.88
CA ASP A 42 10.57 -0.99 9.33
C ASP A 42 9.16 -0.88 8.71
N ILE A 43 8.64 -1.99 8.16
CA ILE A 43 7.28 -2.11 7.63
C ILE A 43 6.30 -2.57 8.70
N LEU A 44 6.66 -3.64 9.41
CA LEU A 44 5.78 -4.35 10.34
C LEU A 44 5.32 -3.46 11.51
N ARG A 45 6.14 -2.49 11.94
CA ARG A 45 5.73 -1.52 12.98
C ARG A 45 4.57 -0.61 12.56
N HIS A 46 4.32 -0.47 11.25
CA HIS A 46 3.25 0.37 10.70
C HIS A 46 1.96 -0.41 10.40
N VAL A 47 1.89 -1.68 10.82
CA VAL A 47 0.68 -2.52 10.70
C VAL A 47 0.06 -2.77 12.06
N THR A 48 -1.27 -2.72 12.11
CA THR A 48 -2.03 -3.28 13.24
C THR A 48 -2.73 -4.55 12.79
N ILE A 49 -2.61 -5.59 13.61
CA ILE A 49 -3.23 -6.90 13.42
C ILE A 49 -4.31 -7.08 14.48
N TYR A 50 -5.47 -7.54 14.05
CA TYR A 50 -6.54 -8.02 14.93
C TYR A 50 -6.63 -9.53 14.74
N LEU A 51 -6.41 -10.26 15.83
CA LEU A 51 -6.54 -11.71 15.88
C LEU A 51 -8.00 -12.10 16.08
N ALA A 52 -8.34 -13.35 15.73
CA ALA A 52 -9.68 -13.91 15.83
C ALA A 52 -10.21 -14.00 17.28
N ASP A 53 -9.31 -14.05 18.26
CA ASP A 53 -9.62 -14.00 19.69
C ASP A 53 -9.93 -12.57 20.20
N GLY A 54 -9.86 -11.57 19.32
CA GLY A 54 -10.12 -10.17 19.65
C GLY A 54 -8.87 -9.38 20.07
N MET A 55 -7.70 -10.02 20.19
CA MET A 55 -6.47 -9.34 20.55
C MET A 55 -5.99 -8.40 19.42
N LYS A 56 -5.59 -7.19 19.80
CA LYS A 56 -4.92 -6.23 18.92
C LYS A 56 -3.42 -6.27 19.19
N ILE A 57 -2.62 -6.51 18.15
CA ILE A 57 -1.14 -6.47 18.24
C ILE A 57 -0.54 -5.62 17.12
N SER A 58 0.70 -5.17 17.34
CA SER A 58 1.52 -4.60 16.27
C SER A 58 1.97 -5.71 15.33
N GLY A 59 2.10 -5.40 14.03
CA GLY A 59 2.73 -6.31 13.08
C GLY A 59 4.17 -6.67 13.46
N ALA A 60 4.87 -5.80 14.19
CA ALA A 60 6.22 -6.08 14.68
C ALA A 60 6.29 -7.18 15.76
N ALA A 61 5.16 -7.49 16.39
CA ALA A 61 5.04 -8.57 17.38
C ALA A 61 4.43 -9.85 16.78
N LEU A 62 4.11 -9.85 15.47
CA LEU A 62 3.48 -10.96 14.78
C LEU A 62 4.53 -12.01 14.38
N SER A 63 4.19 -13.29 14.52
CA SER A 63 4.98 -14.40 13.97
C SER A 63 4.27 -15.05 12.76
N ILE A 64 4.99 -15.86 11.98
CA ILE A 64 4.40 -16.65 10.88
C ILE A 64 3.28 -17.57 11.39
N ASP A 65 3.42 -18.13 12.60
CA ASP A 65 2.44 -19.04 13.20
C ASP A 65 1.12 -18.35 13.59
N ASP A 66 1.11 -17.02 13.62
CA ASP A 66 -0.09 -16.22 13.91
C ASP A 66 -0.90 -15.88 12.66
N LEU A 67 -0.34 -16.04 11.45
CA LEU A 67 -1.03 -15.73 10.20
C LEU A 67 -2.42 -16.39 10.08
N PRO A 68 -2.62 -17.68 10.44
CA PRO A 68 -3.95 -18.32 10.39
C PRO A 68 -4.95 -17.74 11.38
N LYS A 69 -4.49 -17.02 12.40
CA LYS A 69 -5.32 -16.44 13.47
C LYS A 69 -5.78 -15.02 13.15
N ILE A 70 -5.31 -14.43 12.05
CA ILE A 70 -5.60 -13.05 11.71
C ILE A 70 -7.06 -12.90 11.25
N ALA A 71 -7.80 -12.04 11.95
CA ALA A 71 -9.15 -11.64 11.55
C ALA A 71 -9.15 -10.37 10.68
N ARG A 72 -8.24 -9.42 10.93
CA ARG A 72 -8.17 -8.17 10.18
C ARG A 72 -6.78 -7.52 10.25
N ILE A 73 -6.38 -6.85 9.17
CA ILE A 73 -5.14 -6.08 9.07
C ILE A 73 -5.45 -4.63 8.69
N ARG A 74 -4.78 -3.68 9.35
CA ARG A 74 -4.86 -2.24 9.03
C ARG A 74 -3.51 -1.67 8.63
N TYR A 75 -3.46 -1.11 7.41
CA TYR A 75 -2.42 -0.20 6.93
C TYR A 75 -2.91 1.26 7.06
N TRP A 76 -2.08 2.28 7.11
CA TRP A 76 -0.83 2.33 7.86
C TRP A 76 -1.14 2.96 9.21
N GLN A 77 -0.42 2.57 10.25
CA GLN A 77 -0.64 3.06 11.60
C GLN A 77 0.67 3.62 12.15
N ASP A 78 0.57 4.55 13.10
CA ASP A 78 1.71 4.93 13.94
C ASP A 78 2.04 3.80 14.93
N PRO A 79 3.17 3.90 15.68
CA PRO A 79 3.54 2.88 16.65
C PRO A 79 2.51 2.62 17.75
N ASP A 80 1.64 3.59 18.05
CA ASP A 80 0.54 3.45 19.03
C ASP A 80 -0.72 2.78 18.41
N GLY A 81 -0.67 2.49 17.11
CA GLY A 81 -1.73 1.84 16.36
C GLY A 81 -2.88 2.78 16.01
N LYS A 82 -2.60 4.08 15.85
CA LYS A 82 -3.52 5.09 15.30
C LYS A 82 -3.30 5.26 13.80
N GLU A 83 -4.39 5.48 13.08
CA GLU A 83 -4.38 5.51 11.63
C GLU A 83 -3.64 6.73 11.08
N LEU A 84 -2.68 6.47 10.20
CA LEU A 84 -1.97 7.50 9.47
C LEU A 84 -2.80 7.96 8.28
N ARG A 85 -2.87 9.28 8.09
CA ARG A 85 -3.48 9.93 6.92
C ARG A 85 -2.48 10.18 5.78
N TYR A 86 -1.39 9.42 5.78
CA TYR A 86 -0.33 9.47 4.77
C TYR A 86 0.38 8.12 4.73
N CYS A 87 1.11 7.85 3.64
CA CYS A 87 1.94 6.66 3.53
C CYS A 87 3.31 6.90 4.18
N PRO A 88 3.74 6.13 5.19
CA PRO A 88 5.02 6.35 5.87
C PRO A 88 6.24 6.02 5.00
N PHE A 89 6.04 5.30 3.88
CA PHE A 89 7.08 4.95 2.93
C PHE A 89 7.12 5.86 1.70
N PHE A 90 6.22 6.84 1.62
CA PHE A 90 6.24 7.85 0.57
C PHE A 90 7.34 8.86 0.86
N TRP A 91 8.14 9.15 -0.17
CA TRP A 91 9.17 10.18 -0.12
C TRP A 91 9.20 10.94 -1.44
N ARG A 92 9.44 12.24 -1.40
CA ARG A 92 9.67 13.07 -2.59
C ARG A 92 11.13 13.51 -2.58
N SER A 93 11.84 13.23 -3.66
CA SER A 93 13.22 13.68 -3.88
C SER A 93 13.23 15.15 -4.30
N ASP A 94 14.40 15.78 -4.17
CA ASP A 94 14.60 17.20 -4.48
C ASP A 94 14.35 17.53 -5.96
N ASP A 95 14.50 16.56 -6.86
CA ASP A 95 14.19 16.68 -8.28
C ASP A 95 12.68 16.56 -8.59
N GLY A 96 11.83 16.49 -7.56
CA GLY A 96 10.38 16.42 -7.66
C GLY A 96 9.82 15.01 -7.90
N ARG A 97 10.67 13.99 -8.11
CA ARG A 97 10.22 12.60 -8.24
C ARG A 97 9.77 12.02 -6.91
N SER A 98 8.86 11.07 -6.98
CA SER A 98 8.35 10.34 -5.83
C SER A 98 8.86 8.92 -5.79
N TRP A 99 9.20 8.50 -4.58
CA TRP A 99 9.81 7.23 -4.27
C TRP A 99 9.00 6.51 -3.22
N CYS A 100 8.96 5.19 -3.34
CA CYS A 100 8.43 4.31 -2.32
C CYS A 100 9.60 3.56 -1.71
N ARG A 101 9.85 3.75 -0.41
CA ARG A 101 10.96 3.11 0.29
C ARG A 101 10.85 1.58 0.38
N ILE A 102 9.68 1.05 0.07
CA ILE A 102 9.36 -0.39 0.09
C ILE A 102 8.97 -0.90 -1.30
N HIS A 103 9.54 -0.30 -2.36
CA HIS A 103 9.07 -0.49 -3.74
C HIS A 103 8.95 -1.96 -4.16
N ASP A 104 9.96 -2.74 -3.82
CA ASP A 104 10.13 -4.18 -4.08
C ASP A 104 9.12 -5.05 -3.33
N VAL A 105 8.77 -4.66 -2.11
CA VAL A 105 7.87 -5.42 -1.23
C VAL A 105 6.54 -4.71 -0.97
N LYS A 106 6.09 -3.88 -1.91
CA LYS A 106 4.82 -3.15 -1.80
C LYS A 106 3.66 -4.11 -1.53
N PRO A 107 2.69 -3.69 -0.68
CA PRO A 107 1.48 -4.48 -0.51
C PRO A 107 0.73 -4.61 -1.84
N ARG A 108 0.00 -5.71 -2.01
CA ARG A 108 -0.72 -6.08 -3.24
C ARG A 108 -1.62 -4.94 -3.72
N VAL A 109 -2.34 -4.30 -2.80
CA VAL A 109 -3.21 -3.15 -3.11
C VAL A 109 -2.46 -2.02 -3.82
N CYS A 110 -1.20 -1.77 -3.49
CA CYS A 110 -0.38 -0.76 -4.15
C CYS A 110 0.18 -1.24 -5.49
N ARG A 111 0.51 -2.54 -5.63
CA ARG A 111 1.01 -3.14 -6.88
C ARG A 111 -0.06 -3.25 -7.95
N GLU A 112 -1.30 -3.50 -7.53
CA GLU A 112 -2.47 -3.68 -8.40
C GLU A 112 -3.25 -2.38 -8.61
N PHE A 113 -2.83 -1.28 -7.98
CA PHE A 113 -3.52 0.00 -8.11
C PHE A 113 -3.48 0.51 -9.56
N THR A 114 -4.65 0.52 -10.21
CA THR A 114 -4.85 1.03 -11.57
C THR A 114 -5.71 2.29 -11.54
N PRO A 115 -5.12 3.50 -11.39
CA PRO A 115 -5.89 4.74 -11.25
C PRO A 115 -6.79 5.05 -12.45
N TRP A 116 -6.46 4.55 -13.64
CA TRP A 116 -7.24 4.75 -14.86
C TRP A 116 -8.51 3.90 -14.97
N ASN A 117 -8.61 2.80 -14.21
CA ASN A 117 -9.81 1.94 -14.22
C ASN A 117 -10.87 2.39 -13.21
N TRP A 118 -10.53 3.33 -12.32
CA TRP A 118 -11.46 3.81 -11.30
C TRP A 118 -12.43 4.83 -11.93
N LYS A 119 -13.68 4.42 -12.13
CA LYS A 119 -14.78 5.27 -12.64
C LYS A 119 -15.25 6.34 -11.64
N ASN A 120 -14.44 6.67 -10.62
CA ASN A 120 -14.84 7.60 -9.58
C ASN A 120 -14.65 9.04 -10.09
N LEU A 121 -15.76 9.78 -10.19
CA LEU A 121 -15.87 11.10 -10.85
C LEU A 121 -15.00 12.19 -10.23
N GLU A 122 -14.48 11.99 -9.01
CA GLU A 122 -13.62 12.97 -8.37
C GLU A 122 -12.25 13.13 -9.09
N TYR A 123 -11.80 12.11 -9.85
CA TYR A 123 -10.42 12.03 -10.37
C TYR A 123 -10.27 11.38 -11.76
N TYR A 124 -11.26 11.52 -12.65
CA TYR A 124 -10.98 11.26 -14.06
C TYR A 124 -9.78 12.12 -14.53
N GLY A 125 -8.71 11.49 -15.03
CA GLY A 125 -7.76 12.15 -15.93
C GLY A 125 -6.56 12.91 -15.35
N SER A 126 -6.13 12.73 -14.09
CA SER A 126 -4.96 13.45 -13.56
C SER A 126 -3.69 12.64 -13.31
N CYS A 127 -3.71 11.34 -13.59
CA CYS A 127 -2.48 10.56 -13.69
C CYS A 127 -1.76 10.99 -14.98
N PRO A 128 -0.57 11.61 -14.91
CA PRO A 128 0.14 12.07 -16.11
C PRO A 128 0.43 10.90 -17.08
N ALA A 129 0.72 9.71 -16.54
CA ALA A 129 0.93 8.49 -17.33
C ALA A 129 -0.32 8.01 -18.10
N CYS A 130 -1.51 8.48 -17.69
CA CYS A 130 -2.78 8.06 -18.28
C CYS A 130 -3.42 9.17 -19.14
N ARG A 131 -2.92 10.41 -19.07
CA ARG A 131 -3.48 11.55 -19.83
C ARG A 131 -3.28 11.38 -21.33
N ASP A 132 -2.17 10.81 -21.76
CA ASP A 132 -1.86 10.62 -23.19
C ASP A 132 -2.71 9.53 -23.88
N LYS A 133 -3.53 8.80 -23.11
CA LYS A 133 -4.41 7.73 -23.61
C LYS A 133 -5.86 7.87 -23.13
N ALA A 134 -6.22 8.99 -22.51
CA ALA A 134 -7.62 9.32 -22.30
C ALA A 134 -8.24 9.64 -23.68
N PRO A 135 -9.41 9.07 -24.03
CA PRO A 135 -10.05 9.33 -25.32
C PRO A 135 -10.41 10.81 -25.49
#